data_AF-A0A1G0ZC81-F1
#
_entry.id   AF-A0A1G0ZC81-F1
#
_cell.length_a   1.000
_cell.length_b   1.000
_cell.length_c   1.000
_cell.angle_alpha   90.00
_cell.angle_beta   90.00
_cell.angle_gamma   90.00
#
_symmetry.space_group_name_H-M   'P 1'
#
loop_
_entity.id
_entity.type
_entity.pdbx_description
1 polymer ?
#
loop_
_entity_poly.entity_id
_entity_poly.type
_entity_poly.pdbx_seq_one_letter_code
_entity_poly.pdbx_strand_id
1 'polypeptide(L)'
;MRGRLAKRNIFPLCYGASRNIWPSAVGRGMGQGLKAYKLQGFGIPAKEIVNIFSTGPDIEPVPPEEQRIFAKEWLNSLIHEASSCDRNT
;
A
#
# COMPACT_ATOMS: atom_id res chain seq x y z
N MET A 1 0.52 -13.99 11.41
CA MET A 1 1.96 -13.98 11.77
C MET A 1 2.51 -12.56 11.98
N ARG A 2 2.46 -11.66 10.97
CA ARG A 2 2.98 -10.28 11.09
C ARG A 2 2.39 -9.45 12.25
N GLY A 3 1.09 -9.57 12.52
CA GLY A 3 0.48 -8.88 13.66
C GLY A 3 1.02 -9.30 15.04
N ARG A 4 1.50 -10.55 15.19
CA ARG A 4 2.14 -11.00 16.45
C ARG A 4 3.54 -10.42 16.62
N LEU A 5 4.28 -10.24 15.53
CA LEU A 5 5.62 -9.63 15.53
C LEU A 5 5.54 -8.12 15.80
N ALA A 6 4.55 -7.45 15.20
CA ALA A 6 4.31 -6.02 15.44
C ALA A 6 4.04 -5.70 16.92
N LYS A 7 3.30 -6.57 17.64
CA LYS A 7 3.09 -6.44 19.10
C LYS A 7 4.38 -6.50 19.93
N ARG A 8 5.46 -7.01 19.34
CA ARG A 8 6.81 -7.09 19.93
C ARG A 8 7.77 -6.08 19.31
N ASN A 9 7.27 -5.11 18.55
CA ASN A 9 8.04 -4.10 17.82
C ASN A 9 9.06 -4.70 16.83
N ILE A 10 8.73 -5.85 16.23
CA ILE A 10 9.55 -6.53 15.21
C ILE A 10 8.86 -6.42 13.86
N PHE A 11 9.58 -5.89 12.88
CA PHE A 11 9.08 -5.68 11.52
C PHE A 11 10.03 -6.28 10.49
N PRO A 12 9.53 -7.04 9.49
CA PRO A 12 10.35 -7.43 8.35
C PRO A 12 10.80 -6.21 7.57
N LEU A 13 12.08 -6.14 7.21
CA LEU A 13 12.62 -5.07 6.38
C LEU A 13 12.44 -5.42 4.88
N CYS A 14 11.19 -5.46 4.42
CA CYS A 14 10.85 -5.69 3.01
C CYS A 14 9.64 -4.84 2.60
N TYR A 15 9.45 -4.62 1.29
CA TYR A 15 8.35 -3.80 0.79
C TYR A 15 6.97 -4.30 1.24
N GLY A 16 6.77 -5.61 1.40
CA GLY A 16 5.53 -6.18 1.90
C GLY A 16 5.14 -5.69 3.30
N ALA A 17 6.09 -5.18 4.08
CA ALA A 17 5.85 -4.58 5.37
C ALA A 17 5.85 -3.04 5.37
N SER A 18 6.13 -2.41 4.23
CA SER A 18 6.23 -0.95 4.13
C SER A 18 4.86 -0.27 4.13
N ARG A 19 4.73 0.90 4.77
CA ARG A 19 3.48 1.67 4.93
C ARG A 19 2.74 1.89 3.61
N ASN A 20 3.48 2.30 2.58
CA ASN A 20 2.97 2.71 1.28
C ASN A 20 2.83 1.55 0.29
N ILE A 21 2.86 0.29 0.73
CA ILE A 21 2.72 -0.87 -0.16
C ILE A 21 1.38 -1.56 0.08
N TRP A 22 0.56 -1.67 -0.96
CA TRP A 22 -0.74 -2.31 -0.86
C TRP A 22 -1.07 -3.19 -2.07
N PRO A 23 -1.50 -4.45 -1.87
CA PRO A 23 -1.90 -5.31 -2.97
C PRO A 23 -3.30 -4.93 -3.47
N SER A 24 -3.48 -4.89 -4.79
CA SER A 24 -4.82 -4.78 -5.37
C SER A 24 -5.61 -6.08 -5.21
N ALA A 25 -6.94 -6.02 -5.37
CA ALA A 25 -7.78 -7.23 -5.36
C ALA A 25 -7.34 -8.26 -6.41
N VAL A 26 -6.96 -7.79 -7.61
CA VAL A 26 -6.41 -8.63 -8.68
C VAL A 26 -5.04 -9.19 -8.31
N GLY A 27 -4.16 -8.37 -7.71
CA GLY A 27 -2.82 -8.81 -7.27
C GLY A 27 -2.84 -9.92 -6.22
N ARG A 28 -3.86 -9.93 -5.34
CA ARG A 28 -4.08 -11.01 -4.37
C ARG A 28 -4.53 -12.32 -4.99
N GLY A 29 -5.33 -12.25 -6.06
CA GLY A 29 -5.87 -13.44 -6.74
C GLY A 29 -4.96 -14.00 -7.82
N MET A 30 -4.56 -13.17 -8.79
CA MET A 30 -3.83 -13.61 -9.99
C MET A 30 -2.31 -13.39 -9.92
N GLY A 31 -1.83 -12.47 -9.09
CA GLY A 31 -0.40 -12.19 -8.94
C GLY A 31 0.36 -13.15 -8.02
N GLN A 32 -0.26 -14.26 -7.61
CA GLN A 32 0.20 -15.18 -6.55
C GLN A 32 0.49 -14.47 -5.21
N GLY A 33 0.01 -13.23 -5.03
CA GLY A 33 0.31 -12.40 -3.87
C GLY A 33 1.76 -11.88 -3.78
N LEU A 34 2.57 -12.00 -4.83
CA LEU A 34 3.99 -11.63 -4.80
C LEU A 34 4.26 -10.17 -5.19
N LYS A 35 3.31 -9.53 -5.87
CA LYS A 35 3.42 -8.16 -6.38
C LYS A 35 2.38 -7.26 -5.74
N ALA A 36 2.78 -6.03 -5.41
CA ALA A 36 1.91 -5.02 -4.82
C ALA A 36 2.22 -3.65 -5.39
N TYR A 37 1.24 -2.73 -5.34
CA TYR A 37 1.45 -1.36 -5.76
C TYR A 37 2.20 -0.59 -4.69
N LYS A 38 3.11 0.26 -5.15
CA LYS A 38 3.67 1.32 -4.34
C LYS A 38 2.80 2.55 -4.46
N LEU A 39 2.05 2.80 -3.39
CA LEU A 39 1.17 3.94 -3.26
C LEU A 39 2.01 5.21 -3.24
N GLN A 40 1.56 6.20 -3.99
CA GLN A 40 2.15 7.53 -4.05
C GLN A 40 1.41 8.44 -3.05
N GLY A 41 1.70 9.74 -3.07
CA GLY A 41 0.95 10.71 -2.29
C GLY A 41 -0.57 10.63 -2.53
N PHE A 42 -1.34 11.19 -1.60
CA PHE A 42 -2.80 11.30 -1.73
C PHE A 42 -3.17 12.05 -3.02
N GLY A 43 -4.23 11.60 -3.70
CA GLY A 43 -4.64 12.10 -5.02
C GLY A 43 -3.89 11.48 -6.20
N ILE A 44 -2.75 10.82 -5.97
CA ILE A 44 -1.90 10.31 -7.05
C ILE A 44 -2.13 8.81 -7.27
N PRO A 45 -2.61 8.39 -8.46
CA PRO A 45 -2.74 6.97 -8.79
C PRO A 45 -1.39 6.25 -8.78
N ALA A 46 -1.36 5.04 -8.24
CA ALA A 46 -0.17 4.23 -8.15
C ALA A 46 0.18 3.64 -9.53
N LYS A 47 1.43 3.83 -9.97
CA LYS A 47 1.93 3.30 -11.25
C LYS A 47 3.02 2.24 -11.06
N GLU A 48 3.71 2.28 -9.93
CA GLU A 48 4.83 1.40 -9.63
C GLU A 48 4.34 0.12 -8.93
N ILE A 49 4.87 -1.02 -9.38
CA ILE A 49 4.60 -2.34 -8.81
C ILE A 49 5.92 -2.92 -8.33
N VAL A 50 5.95 -3.36 -7.07
CA VAL A 50 7.13 -3.95 -6.42
C VAL A 50 6.88 -5.40 -6.04
N ASN A 51 7.95 -6.18 -5.92
CA ASN A 51 7.90 -7.48 -5.27
C ASN A 51 7.91 -7.28 -3.75
N ILE A 52 6.96 -7.89 -3.04
CA ILE A 52 6.78 -7.69 -1.59
C ILE A 52 7.93 -8.24 -0.73
N PHE A 53 8.76 -9.13 -1.27
CA PHE A 53 9.93 -9.65 -0.56
C PHE A 53 11.21 -8.88 -0.88
N SER A 54 11.19 -7.98 -1.87
CA SER A 54 12.34 -7.13 -2.18
C SER A 54 12.55 -6.05 -1.13
N THR A 55 13.77 -5.52 -1.10
CA THR A 55 14.21 -4.46 -0.17
C THR A 55 14.57 -3.18 -0.93
N GLY A 56 14.66 -2.05 -0.22
CA GLY A 56 14.99 -0.75 -0.78
C GLY A 56 15.23 0.31 0.31
N PRO A 57 15.82 1.47 -0.04
CA PRO A 57 16.19 2.51 0.91
C PRO A 57 14.99 3.29 1.48
N ASP A 58 13.84 3.22 0.82
CA ASP A 58 12.61 3.95 1.14
C ASP A 58 11.55 3.06 1.81
N ILE A 59 11.96 1.90 2.31
CA ILE A 59 11.09 1.02 3.09
C ILE A 59 10.80 1.64 4.44
N GLU A 60 9.51 1.75 4.75
CA GLU A 60 9.02 2.21 6.05
C GLU A 60 8.19 1.10 6.70
N PRO A 61 8.80 0.17 7.45
CA PRO A 61 8.09 -0.98 8.01
C PRO A 61 7.06 -0.54 9.06
N VAL A 62 5.82 -0.97 8.90
CA VAL A 62 4.74 -0.64 9.84
C VAL A 62 3.87 -1.86 10.18
N PRO A 63 3.06 -1.80 11.25
CA PRO A 63 2.06 -2.82 11.53
C PRO A 63 1.09 -3.02 10.36
N PRO A 64 0.55 -4.24 10.14
CA PRO A 64 -0.41 -4.49 9.07
C PRO A 64 -1.66 -3.60 9.10
N GLU A 65 -2.11 -3.19 10.29
CA GLU A 65 -3.28 -2.30 10.41
C GLU A 65 -2.97 -0.89 9.90
N GLU A 66 -1.75 -0.39 10.10
CA GLU A 66 -1.34 0.92 9.60
C GLU A 66 -1.26 0.94 8.07
N GLN A 67 -0.77 -0.15 7.44
CA GLN A 67 -0.84 -0.31 5.98
C GLN A 67 -2.28 -0.25 5.48
N ARG A 68 -3.22 -0.88 6.21
CA ARG A 68 -4.64 -0.94 5.84
C ARG A 68 -5.30 0.44 5.94
N ILE A 69 -5.01 1.18 7.01
CA ILE A 69 -5.50 2.54 7.23
C ILE A 69 -4.97 3.45 6.11
N PHE A 70 -3.66 3.45 5.88
CA PHE A 70 -3.04 4.27 4.84
C PHE A 70 -3.60 3.98 3.45
N ALA A 71 -3.76 2.70 3.08
CA ALA A 71 -4.36 2.31 1.81
C ALA A 71 -5.81 2.78 1.66
N LYS A 72 -6.60 2.77 2.75
CA LYS A 72 -7.98 3.26 2.75
C LYS A 72 -8.02 4.78 2.55
N GLU A 73 -7.19 5.53 3.26
CA GLU A 73 -7.07 6.99 3.11
C GLU A 73 -6.62 7.36 1.70
N TRP A 74 -5.61 6.66 1.19
CA TRP A 74 -5.14 6.83 -0.18
C TRP A 74 -6.25 6.58 -1.21
N LEU A 75 -7.00 5.47 -1.08
CA LEU A 75 -8.12 5.19 -1.99
C LEU A 75 -9.22 6.27 -1.93
N ASN A 76 -9.55 6.73 -0.72
CA ASN A 76 -10.53 7.80 -0.52
C ASN A 76 -10.08 9.12 -1.17
N SER A 77 -8.78 9.42 -1.14
CA SER A 77 -8.23 10.63 -1.76
C SER A 77 -8.42 10.64 -3.28
N LEU A 78 -8.29 9.48 -3.94
CA LEU A 78 -8.51 9.35 -5.39
C LEU A 78 -9.97 9.59 -5.77
N ILE A 79 -10.91 9.13 -4.93
CA ILE A 79 -12.34 9.28 -5.19
C ILE A 79 -12.76 10.75 -5.08
N HIS A 80 -12.26 11.48 -4.07
CA HIS A 80 -12.59 12.90 -3.88
C HIS A 80 -12.05 13.77 -5.02
N GLU A 81 -10.87 13.47 -5.55
CA GLU A 81 -10.33 14.19 -6.71
C GLU A 81 -11.13 13.90 -7.99
N ALA A 82 -11.49 12.64 -8.25
CA ALA A 82 -12.32 12.28 -9.39
C ALA A 82 -13.67 13.03 -9.38
N SER A 83 -14.32 13.11 -8.22
CA SER A 83 -15.59 13.83 -8.05
C SER A 83 -15.46 15.37 -8.14
N SER A 84 -14.24 15.91 -8.03
CA SER A 84 -14.00 17.34 -8.27
C SER A 84 -13.83 17.67 -9.75
N CYS A 85 -13.35 16.72 -10.56
CA CYS A 85 -13.21 16.90 -12.01
C CYS A 85 -14.57 16.87 -12.75
N ASP A 86 -15.54 16.11 -12.25
CA ASP A 86 -16.86 15.94 -12.90
C ASP A 86 -17.81 17.14 -12.77
N ARG A 87 -17.42 18.21 -12.05
CA ARG A 87 -18.27 19.41 -11.84
C ARG A 87 -17.97 20.59 -12.78
N ASN A 88 -17.10 20.41 -13.78
CA ASN A 88 -16.67 21.47 -14.68
C ASN A 88 -17.00 21.18 -16.17
N THR A 89 -18.11 20.50 -16.47
CA THR A 89 -18.61 20.35 -17.86
C THR A 89 -20.09 20.69 -17.95
#